data_AF-A0A7X6USC6-F1
#
_entry.id   AF-A0A7X6USC6-F1
#
_cell.length_a   1.000
_cell.length_b   1.000
_cell.length_c   1.000
_cell.angle_alpha   90.00
_cell.angle_beta   90.00
_cell.angle_gamma   90.00
#
_symmetry.space_group_name_H-M   'P 1'
#
loop_
_entity.id
_entity.type
_entity.pdbx_description
1 polymer ?
#
loop_
_entity_poly.entity_id
_entity_poly.type
_entity_poly.pdbx_seq_one_letter_code
_entity_poly.pdbx_strand_id
1 'polypeptide(L)'
;YGRDSLEENLKFIADALGGKGVPREVIRNYFLNGFYKDHCGIYQKRPIYWLIDSGRKNGFKALFYMHRYSSDLLAKLRTDYVHEQQERYRTQLLNITNALNTAIGPERAKLLKQQDKITDQAKEIGEYEEKVHHIADMKIEIDLDDGVNKNYALFADVLAKI
;
A
#
# COMPACT_ATOMS: atom_id res chain seq x y z
N TYR A 1 25.54 -2.53 12.42
CA TYR A 1 24.73 -2.70 11.20
C TYR A 1 25.52 -2.22 10.00
N GLY A 2 25.55 -2.97 8.91
CA GLY A 2 26.33 -2.66 7.69
C GLY A 2 26.05 -3.67 6.58
N ARG A 3 26.54 -3.40 5.35
CA ARG A 3 26.30 -4.26 4.16
C ARG A 3 26.67 -5.72 4.41
N ASP A 4 27.77 -5.96 5.11
CA ASP A 4 28.29 -7.30 5.39
C ASP A 4 27.38 -8.14 6.31
N SER A 5 26.55 -7.47 7.12
CA SER A 5 25.61 -8.09 8.06
C SER A 5 24.15 -8.05 7.58
N LEU A 6 23.88 -7.54 6.36
CA LEU A 6 22.51 -7.26 5.91
C LEU A 6 21.62 -8.51 5.91
N GLU A 7 22.11 -9.62 5.34
CA GLU A 7 21.33 -10.85 5.24
C GLU A 7 21.03 -11.46 6.61
N GLU A 8 22.00 -11.42 7.53
CA GLU A 8 21.82 -11.89 8.90
C GLU A 8 20.77 -11.06 9.65
N ASN A 9 20.85 -9.72 9.54
CA ASN A 9 19.86 -8.83 10.15
C ASN A 9 18.46 -9.04 9.57
N LEU A 10 18.33 -9.19 8.25
CA LEU A 10 17.04 -9.46 7.61
C LEU A 10 16.47 -10.80 8.08
N LYS A 11 17.32 -11.83 8.19
CA LYS A 11 16.91 -13.13 8.71
C LYS A 11 16.43 -13.03 10.15
N PHE A 12 17.19 -12.37 11.02
CA PHE A 12 16.82 -12.15 12.42
C PHE A 12 15.45 -11.47 12.56
N ILE A 13 15.19 -10.42 11.77
CA ILE A 13 13.89 -9.73 11.77
C ILE A 13 12.79 -10.66 11.26
N ALA A 14 13.02 -11.38 10.16
CA ALA A 14 12.04 -12.30 9.60
C ALA A 14 11.67 -13.44 10.55
N ASP A 15 12.67 -14.00 11.26
CA ASP A 15 12.46 -15.06 12.25
C ASP A 15 11.61 -14.56 13.43
N ALA A 16 11.81 -13.31 13.86
CA ALA A 16 11.02 -12.69 14.92
C ALA A 16 9.57 -12.38 14.50
N LEU A 17 9.36 -11.94 13.25
CA LEU A 17 8.03 -11.69 12.70
C LEU A 17 7.26 -13.00 12.45
N GLY A 18 7.98 -14.09 12.16
CA GLY A 18 7.42 -15.36 11.77
C GLY A 18 6.85 -15.35 10.34
N GLY A 19 6.71 -16.53 9.74
CA GLY A 19 6.17 -16.69 8.39
C GLY A 19 6.86 -17.79 7.59
N LYS A 20 6.50 -17.89 6.30
CA LYS A 20 7.12 -18.80 5.34
C LYS A 20 7.67 -18.01 4.16
N GLY A 21 8.86 -18.37 3.68
CA GLY A 21 9.51 -17.73 2.53
C GLY A 21 10.90 -17.18 2.87
N VAL A 22 11.51 -16.45 1.94
CA VAL A 22 12.81 -15.80 2.20
C VAL A 22 12.62 -14.58 3.12
N PRO A 23 13.65 -14.14 3.87
CA PRO A 23 13.50 -13.06 4.86
C PRO A 23 12.84 -11.78 4.32
N ARG A 24 13.21 -11.37 3.10
CA ARG A 24 12.61 -10.20 2.44
C ARG A 24 11.12 -10.37 2.12
N GLU A 25 10.68 -11.58 1.78
CA GLU A 25 9.26 -11.86 1.54
C GLU A 25 8.47 -11.83 2.84
N VAL A 26 9.01 -12.41 3.92
CA VAL A 26 8.41 -12.37 5.25
C VAL A 26 8.21 -10.93 5.70
N ILE A 27 9.26 -10.11 5.64
CA ILE A 27 9.21 -8.70 6.02
C ILE A 27 8.22 -7.92 5.14
N ARG A 28 8.25 -8.11 3.81
CA ARG A 28 7.31 -7.45 2.89
C ARG A 28 5.87 -7.83 3.20
N ASN A 29 5.60 -9.11 3.42
CA ASN A 29 4.28 -9.62 3.76
C ASN A 29 3.78 -9.04 5.09
N TYR A 30 4.67 -8.90 6.08
CA TYR A 30 4.36 -8.24 7.34
C TYR A 30 3.92 -6.79 7.12
N PHE A 31 4.67 -5.99 6.37
CA PHE A 31 4.28 -4.61 6.08
C PHE A 31 2.93 -4.49 5.34
N LEU A 32 2.64 -5.42 4.43
CA LEU A 32 1.38 -5.40 3.67
C LEU A 32 0.17 -5.82 4.50
N ASN A 33 0.32 -6.77 5.43
CA ASN A 33 -0.82 -7.46 6.03
C ASN A 33 -0.86 -7.40 7.57
N GLY A 34 0.29 -7.35 8.24
CA GLY A 34 0.40 -7.44 9.70
C GLY A 34 0.63 -6.10 10.38
N PHE A 35 1.57 -5.31 9.84
CA PHE A 35 2.09 -4.10 10.45
C PHE A 35 1.00 -3.15 10.95
N TYR A 36 0.03 -2.79 10.11
CA TYR A 36 -0.95 -1.78 10.48
C TYR A 36 -1.89 -2.25 11.60
N LYS A 37 -2.22 -3.55 11.62
CA LYS A 37 -3.02 -4.14 12.69
C LYS A 37 -2.29 -4.04 14.02
N ASP A 38 -1.02 -4.44 14.05
CA ASP A 38 -0.19 -4.39 15.26
C ASP A 38 0.01 -2.95 15.72
N HIS A 39 0.30 -2.05 14.76
CA HIS A 39 0.47 -0.62 15.01
C HIS A 39 -0.80 0.00 15.63
N CYS A 40 -1.98 -0.25 15.07
CA CYS A 40 -3.24 0.19 15.67
C CYS A 40 -3.46 -0.40 17.07
N GLY A 41 -3.02 -1.65 17.32
CA GLY A 41 -3.08 -2.30 18.63
C GLY A 41 -2.19 -1.62 19.67
N ILE A 42 -0.91 -1.38 19.33
CA ILE A 42 0.07 -0.69 20.18
C ILE A 42 -0.44 0.68 20.61
N TYR A 43 -1.06 1.41 19.68
CA TYR A 43 -1.58 2.75 19.91
C TYR A 43 -3.06 2.79 20.34
N GLN A 44 -3.65 1.66 20.74
CA GLN A 44 -5.04 1.60 21.25
C GLN A 44 -6.07 2.30 20.33
N LYS A 45 -5.99 2.01 19.02
CA LYS A 45 -6.81 2.65 17.95
C LYS A 45 -6.59 4.16 17.79
N ARG A 46 -5.42 4.67 18.19
CA ARG A 46 -4.97 6.05 17.94
C ARG A 46 -3.62 6.05 17.23
N PRO A 47 -3.50 5.40 16.06
CA PRO A 47 -2.22 5.18 15.41
C PRO A 47 -1.56 6.50 14.99
N ILE A 48 -0.24 6.58 15.13
CA ILE A 48 0.53 7.77 14.73
C ILE A 48 0.98 7.74 13.26
N TYR A 49 1.20 6.56 12.69
CA TYR A 49 1.23 6.33 11.25
C TYR A 49 -0.17 6.01 10.76
N TRP A 50 -0.62 6.68 9.71
CA TRP A 50 -1.90 6.43 9.07
C TRP A 50 -1.68 5.72 7.75
N LEU A 51 -2.50 4.69 7.51
CA LEU A 51 -2.43 3.87 6.30
C LEU A 51 -3.48 4.33 5.30
N ILE A 52 -3.00 4.87 4.19
CA ILE A 52 -3.72 4.98 2.93
C ILE A 52 -3.89 3.57 2.37
N ASP A 53 -5.12 3.19 2.05
CA ASP A 53 -5.44 1.84 1.61
C ASP A 53 -6.53 1.86 0.54
N SER A 54 -6.19 1.42 -0.68
CA SER A 54 -7.16 1.34 -1.78
C SER A 54 -8.21 0.26 -1.58
N GLY A 55 -7.90 -0.79 -0.80
CA GLY A 55 -8.83 -1.87 -0.55
C GLY A 55 -8.19 -3.27 -0.54
N ARG A 56 -9.06 -4.26 -0.72
CA ARG A 56 -8.77 -5.68 -0.50
C ARG A 56 -7.91 -6.31 -1.59
N LYS A 57 -7.84 -5.70 -2.78
CA LYS A 57 -6.96 -6.14 -3.86
C LYS A 57 -5.54 -5.67 -3.64
N ASN A 58 -5.30 -4.79 -2.66
CA ASN A 58 -4.00 -4.17 -2.40
C ASN A 58 -3.50 -3.45 -3.66
N GLY A 59 -4.38 -2.71 -4.34
CA GLY A 59 -4.03 -1.90 -5.50
C GLY A 59 -3.02 -0.80 -5.16
N PHE A 60 -3.16 -0.19 -3.98
CA PHE A 60 -2.28 0.83 -3.44
C PHE A 60 -2.34 0.83 -1.92
N LYS A 61 -1.17 0.94 -1.29
CA LYS A 61 -1.04 1.21 0.15
C LYS A 61 0.12 2.16 0.38
N ALA A 62 -0.07 3.12 1.27
CA ALA A 62 0.99 4.02 1.69
C ALA A 62 0.85 4.40 3.16
N LEU A 63 1.96 4.61 3.85
CA LEU A 63 1.96 5.08 5.23
C LEU A 63 2.46 6.51 5.27
N PHE A 64 1.79 7.37 6.04
CA PHE A 64 2.33 8.67 6.41
C PHE A 64 2.26 8.88 7.91
N TYR A 65 3.16 9.71 8.43
CA TYR A 65 3.21 10.04 9.85
C TYR A 65 2.35 11.27 10.12
N MET A 66 1.31 11.12 10.96
CA MET A 66 0.30 12.14 11.24
C MET A 66 0.91 13.49 11.68
N HIS A 67 1.95 13.47 12.52
CA HIS A 67 2.59 14.71 13.01
C HIS A 67 3.42 15.44 11.94
N ARG A 68 3.54 14.85 10.74
CA ARG A 68 4.17 15.45 9.56
C ARG A 68 3.15 15.67 8.43
N TYR A 69 1.87 15.51 8.72
CA TYR A 69 0.82 15.79 7.75
C TYR A 69 0.86 17.27 7.36
N SER A 70 0.64 17.52 6.08
CA SER A 70 0.44 18.84 5.50
C SER A 70 -0.75 18.78 4.55
N SER A 71 -1.44 19.90 4.35
CA SER A 71 -2.66 19.96 3.53
C SER A 71 -2.43 19.60 2.06
N ASP A 72 -1.18 19.63 1.59
CA ASP A 72 -0.76 19.21 0.25
C ASP A 72 -0.31 17.74 0.16
N LEU A 73 -0.30 16.99 1.27
CA LEU A 73 0.20 15.61 1.32
C LEU A 73 -0.58 14.69 0.37
N LEU A 74 -1.91 14.80 0.31
CA LEU A 74 -2.71 13.95 -0.58
C LEU A 74 -2.55 14.34 -2.06
N ALA A 75 -2.32 15.62 -2.37
CA ALA A 75 -2.00 16.04 -3.72
C ALA A 75 -0.67 15.44 -4.19
N LYS A 76 0.36 15.48 -3.33
CA LYS A 76 1.65 14.82 -3.58
C LYS A 76 1.49 13.30 -3.70
N LEU A 77 0.75 12.67 -2.79
CA LEU A 77 0.47 11.24 -2.84
C LEU A 77 -0.15 10.83 -4.18
N ARG A 78 -1.14 11.59 -4.64
CA ARG A 78 -1.84 11.37 -5.91
C ARG A 78 -0.89 11.43 -7.10
N THR A 79 -0.15 12.53 -7.22
CA THR A 79 0.73 12.78 -8.36
C THR A 79 1.97 11.89 -8.36
N ASP A 80 2.64 11.75 -7.22
CA ASP A 80 3.95 11.13 -7.15
C ASP A 80 3.87 9.60 -6.99
N TYR A 81 2.76 9.07 -6.46
CA TYR A 81 2.67 7.64 -6.13
C TYR A 81 1.46 6.93 -6.74
N VAL A 82 0.26 7.50 -6.68
CA VAL A 82 -0.95 6.85 -7.21
C VAL A 82 -0.87 6.74 -8.73
N HIS A 83 -0.60 7.85 -9.43
CA HIS A 83 -0.42 7.84 -10.88
C HIS A 83 0.77 6.96 -11.31
N GLU A 84 1.88 7.01 -10.58
CA GLU A 84 3.04 6.16 -10.87
C GLU A 84 2.66 4.67 -10.78
N GLN A 85 1.88 4.29 -9.77
CA GLN A 85 1.44 2.91 -9.60
C GLN A 85 0.42 2.48 -10.66
N GLN A 86 -0.47 3.37 -11.10
CA GLN A 86 -1.37 3.12 -12.24
C GLN A 86 -0.57 2.84 -13.53
N GLU A 87 0.44 3.65 -13.82
CA GLU A 87 1.31 3.44 -14.98
C GLU A 87 2.12 2.13 -14.90
N ARG A 88 2.55 1.75 -13.69
CA ARG A 88 3.19 0.44 -13.45
C ARG A 88 2.24 -0.71 -13.77
N TYR A 89 0.98 -0.63 -13.36
CA TYR A 89 -0.01 -1.66 -13.71
C TYR A 89 -0.30 -1.70 -15.21
N ARG A 90 -0.46 -0.56 -15.87
CA ARG A 90 -0.65 -0.47 -17.33
C ARG A 90 0.50 -1.15 -18.08
N THR A 91 1.73 -0.85 -17.69
CA THR A 91 2.94 -1.46 -18.28
C THR A 91 3.00 -2.97 -18.03
N GLN A 92 2.67 -3.42 -16.81
CA GLN A 92 2.64 -4.85 -16.49
C GLN A 92 1.58 -5.60 -17.29
N LEU A 93 0.38 -5.04 -17.45
CA LEU A 93 -0.69 -5.65 -18.25
C LEU A 93 -0.30 -5.79 -19.71
N LEU A 94 0.34 -4.76 -20.29
CA LEU A 94 0.86 -4.81 -21.66
C LEU A 94 1.91 -5.92 -21.82
N ASN A 95 2.84 -6.02 -20.88
CA ASN A 95 3.87 -7.06 -20.89
C ASN A 95 3.27 -8.48 -20.76
N ILE A 96 2.29 -8.67 -19.87
CA ILE A 96 1.59 -9.96 -19.72
C ILE A 96 0.82 -10.30 -21.00
N THR A 97 0.15 -9.33 -21.61
CA THR A 97 -0.60 -9.52 -22.86
C THR A 97 0.33 -9.95 -23.98
N ASN A 98 1.50 -9.32 -24.10
CA ASN A 98 2.51 -9.71 -25.09
C ASN A 98 3.04 -11.14 -24.84
N ALA A 99 3.32 -11.49 -23.58
CA ALA A 99 3.76 -12.84 -23.21
C ALA A 99 2.69 -13.91 -23.48
N LEU A 100 1.41 -13.56 -23.31
CA LEU A 100 0.29 -14.46 -23.60
C LEU A 100 0.15 -14.81 -25.09
N ASN A 101 0.74 -14.04 -26.00
CA ASN A 101 0.70 -14.37 -27.44
C ASN A 101 1.50 -15.63 -27.78
N THR A 102 2.54 -15.92 -27.00
CA THR A 102 3.44 -17.07 -27.25
C THR A 102 3.36 -18.14 -26.16
N ALA A 103 2.81 -17.82 -24.98
CA ALA A 103 2.71 -18.76 -23.88
C ALA A 103 1.68 -19.87 -24.10
N ILE A 104 2.05 -21.10 -23.72
CA ILE A 104 1.23 -22.32 -23.87
C ILE A 104 1.19 -23.07 -22.53
N GLY A 105 0.14 -23.87 -22.32
CA GLY A 105 0.07 -24.81 -21.20
C GLY A 105 0.13 -24.14 -19.82
N PRO A 106 0.90 -24.68 -18.86
CA PRO A 106 0.97 -24.18 -17.50
C PRO A 106 1.42 -22.72 -17.37
N GLU A 107 2.32 -22.26 -18.26
CA GLU A 107 2.79 -20.87 -18.26
C GLU A 107 1.67 -19.91 -18.63
N ARG A 108 0.89 -20.24 -19.67
CA ARG A 108 -0.29 -19.46 -20.06
C ARG A 108 -1.28 -19.31 -18.91
N ALA A 109 -1.57 -20.40 -18.20
CA ALA A 109 -2.48 -20.39 -17.06
C ALA A 109 -1.96 -19.50 -15.91
N LYS A 110 -0.64 -19.48 -15.67
CA LYS A 110 -0.02 -18.58 -14.68
C LYS A 110 -0.13 -17.12 -15.10
N LEU A 111 0.13 -16.80 -16.37
CA LEU A 111 0.04 -15.45 -16.91
C LEU A 111 -1.40 -14.91 -16.86
N LEU A 112 -2.41 -15.73 -17.18
CA LEU A 112 -3.82 -15.33 -17.06
C LEU A 112 -4.19 -14.98 -15.61
N LYS A 113 -3.80 -15.82 -14.64
CA LYS A 113 -4.02 -15.53 -13.20
C LYS A 113 -3.33 -14.22 -12.78
N GLN A 114 -2.14 -13.96 -13.31
CA GLN A 114 -1.43 -12.72 -13.04
C GLN A 114 -2.13 -11.52 -13.69
N GLN A 115 -2.61 -11.66 -14.93
CA GLN A 115 -3.40 -10.64 -15.63
C GLN A 115 -4.64 -10.27 -14.84
N ASP A 116 -5.41 -11.26 -14.38
CA ASP A 116 -6.63 -11.05 -13.58
C ASP A 116 -6.31 -10.29 -12.29
N LYS A 117 -5.26 -10.70 -11.58
CA LYS A 117 -4.83 -10.03 -10.34
C LYS A 117 -4.45 -8.57 -10.59
N ILE A 118 -3.63 -8.30 -11.61
CA ILE A 118 -3.19 -6.92 -11.92
C ILE A 118 -4.37 -6.09 -12.42
N THR A 119 -5.31 -6.67 -13.17
CA THR A 119 -6.52 -5.98 -13.65
C THR A 119 -7.40 -5.56 -12.47
N ASP A 120 -7.62 -6.45 -11.51
CA ASP A 120 -8.35 -6.14 -10.27
C ASP A 120 -7.67 -5.01 -9.48
N GLN A 121 -6.33 -5.05 -9.36
CA GLN A 121 -5.56 -4.02 -8.67
C GLN A 121 -5.59 -2.67 -9.40
N ALA A 122 -5.48 -2.68 -10.73
CA ALA A 122 -5.55 -1.50 -11.58
C ALA A 122 -6.94 -0.83 -11.50
N LYS A 123 -8.00 -1.64 -11.48
CA LYS A 123 -9.36 -1.16 -11.28
C LYS A 123 -9.53 -0.53 -9.91
N GLU A 124 -9.10 -1.22 -8.84
CA GLU A 124 -9.21 -0.72 -7.46
C GLU A 124 -8.47 0.62 -7.27
N ILE A 125 -7.23 0.75 -7.78
CA ILE A 125 -6.49 2.02 -7.67
C ILE A 125 -7.10 3.13 -8.54
N GLY A 126 -7.75 2.81 -9.66
CA GLY A 126 -8.49 3.78 -10.48
C GLY A 126 -9.68 4.37 -9.72
N GLU A 127 -10.51 3.52 -9.12
CA GLU A 127 -11.64 3.96 -8.28
C GLU A 127 -11.18 4.69 -7.01
N TYR A 128 -10.00 4.34 -6.49
CA TYR A 128 -9.41 4.97 -5.33
C TYR A 128 -8.85 6.36 -5.62
N GLU A 129 -8.25 6.58 -6.80
CA GLU A 129 -7.67 7.87 -7.19
C GLU A 129 -8.71 8.99 -7.13
N GLU A 130 -9.94 8.75 -7.58
CA GLU A 130 -11.04 9.72 -7.51
C GLU A 130 -11.35 10.16 -6.08
N LYS A 131 -11.25 9.26 -5.10
CA LYS A 131 -11.44 9.58 -3.68
C LYS A 131 -10.29 10.42 -3.13
N VAL A 132 -9.05 10.05 -3.47
CA VAL A 132 -7.87 10.84 -3.13
C VAL A 132 -7.95 12.22 -3.77
N HIS A 133 -8.43 12.30 -5.01
CA HIS A 133 -8.60 13.53 -5.75
C HIS A 133 -9.54 14.48 -5.02
N HIS A 134 -10.72 14.00 -4.67
CA HIS A 134 -11.73 14.79 -3.96
C HIS A 134 -11.20 15.35 -2.64
N ILE A 135 -10.54 14.53 -1.82
CA ILE A 135 -10.02 14.99 -0.52
C ILE A 135 -8.81 15.91 -0.70
N ALA A 136 -7.95 15.68 -1.70
CA ALA A 136 -6.83 16.56 -1.99
C ALA A 136 -7.29 17.99 -2.32
N ASP A 137 -8.39 18.13 -3.08
CA ASP A 137 -8.95 19.43 -3.45
C ASP A 137 -9.54 20.18 -2.25
N MET A 138 -10.04 19.46 -1.24
CA MET A 138 -10.53 20.06 0.01
C MET A 138 -9.41 20.71 0.84
N LYS A 139 -8.14 20.35 0.61
CA LYS A 139 -6.96 20.85 1.35
C LYS A 139 -7.17 20.83 2.87
N ILE A 140 -7.70 19.72 3.37
CA ILE A 140 -8.04 19.56 4.78
C ILE A 140 -6.80 19.82 5.65
N GLU A 141 -6.94 20.72 6.62
CA GLU A 141 -5.99 20.89 7.71
C GLU A 141 -6.43 20.06 8.92
N ILE A 142 -5.48 19.59 9.71
CA ILE A 142 -5.74 18.88 10.96
C ILE A 142 -5.18 19.67 12.13
N ASP A 143 -5.93 19.68 13.24
CA ASP A 143 -5.44 20.18 14.51
C ASP A 143 -5.01 18.99 15.37
N LEU A 144 -3.75 18.95 15.81
CA LEU A 144 -3.27 17.83 16.61
C LEU A 144 -3.98 17.75 17.98
N ASP A 145 -4.49 18.87 18.50
CA ASP A 145 -5.19 18.93 19.79
C ASP A 145 -6.59 18.30 19.73
N ASP A 146 -7.18 18.20 18.53
CA ASP A 146 -8.43 17.47 18.28
C ASP A 146 -8.28 15.95 18.47
N GLY A 147 -7.04 15.46 18.50
CA GLY A 147 -6.70 14.07 18.70
C GLY A 147 -6.97 13.18 17.48
N VAL A 148 -6.44 11.95 17.54
CA VAL A 148 -6.43 11.03 16.38
C VAL A 148 -7.84 10.74 15.86
N ASN A 149 -8.80 10.42 16.73
CA ASN A 149 -10.12 9.95 16.28
C ASN A 149 -10.87 10.98 15.42
N LYS A 150 -10.85 12.26 15.83
CA LYS A 150 -11.54 13.33 15.12
C LYS A 150 -10.86 13.61 13.78
N ASN A 151 -9.53 13.73 13.79
CA ASN A 151 -8.79 13.97 12.56
C ASN A 151 -8.85 12.78 11.57
N TYR A 152 -8.78 11.54 12.06
CA TYR A 152 -8.83 10.35 11.22
C TYR A 152 -10.15 10.24 10.46
N ALA A 153 -11.26 10.64 11.08
CA ALA A 153 -12.59 10.63 10.47
C ALA A 153 -12.70 11.54 9.24
N LEU A 154 -11.87 12.59 9.15
CA LEU A 154 -11.82 13.49 7.98
C LEU A 154 -11.33 12.79 6.71
N PHE A 155 -10.62 11.67 6.86
CA PHE A 155 -10.01 10.91 5.76
C PHE A 155 -10.60 9.49 5.64
N ALA A 156 -11.82 9.26 6.16
CA ALA A 156 -12.42 7.94 6.27
C ALA A 156 -12.55 7.19 4.93
N ASP A 157 -12.65 7.91 3.81
CA ASP A 157 -12.78 7.31 2.47
C ASP A 157 -11.45 6.88 1.84
N VAL A 158 -10.32 7.34 2.38
CA VAL A 158 -8.97 7.05 1.86
C VAL A 158 -8.09 6.28 2.83
N LEU A 159 -8.36 6.35 4.13
CA LEU A 159 -7.61 5.61 5.14
C LEU A 159 -8.20 4.23 5.41
N ALA A 160 -7.35 3.30 5.81
CA ALA A 160 -7.76 2.00 6.35
C ALA A 160 -8.65 2.18 7.60
N LYS A 161 -9.45 1.18 7.94
CA LYS A 161 -10.27 1.23 9.17
C LYS A 161 -9.42 0.85 10.40
N ILE A 162 -9.73 1.47 11.55
CA ILE A 162 -9.04 1.26 12.86
C ILE A 162 -10.00 0.81 13.96
#